data_AF-A0A372GXT6-F1
#
_entry.id   AF-A0A372GXT6-F1
#
_cell.length_a   1.000
_cell.length_b   1.000
_cell.length_c   1.000
_cell.angle_alpha   90.00
_cell.angle_beta   90.00
_cell.angle_gamma   90.00
#
_symmetry.space_group_name_H-M   'P 1'
#
loop_
_entity.id
_entity.type
_entity.pdbx_description
1 polymer ?
#
loop_
_entity_poly.entity_id
_entity_poly.type
_entity_poly.pdbx_seq_one_letter_code
_entity_poly.pdbx_strand_id
1 'polypeptide(L)'
;MIVKHNIIFLDTNIFESENFTEGKKLNQLLQLTKENGIQIKIVDIAYQECLKRIDVNLIKAKSTFKKASALLNNEGRVLRQLIQYKSHYNIPSKIDIEADFQALKNLFDNFLKENSIEIVPSDIANHEEIFSLYFEKKIPFGENQKKDQFPDAFILNTIEHWCRLNGMGAYLISSDNDIVNFNSGRFEIVAGIVNMLNLLVEASELYDAVYEILTDKIDIAIKDLKKSINNYSDDFSILLYNRLLTDPDYLELEYDPGEILKVEFPSLLITSLENNLIRLDLKAFVDIRLPLTYNDLSMATYDREDDRYWNVFHVEENSIYRLDLSFSADFEYEIKDKEVLNFSLTSIDDYSLYGYEKIEESIQTRSEFAD
;
A
#
# COMPACT_ATOMS: atom_id res chain seq x y z
N MET A 1 2.97 -1.93 8.37
CA MET A 1 2.17 -1.42 9.50
C MET A 1 0.75 -1.99 9.42
N ILE A 2 0.20 -2.49 10.54
CA ILE A 2 -1.14 -3.07 10.58
C ILE A 2 -2.12 -2.01 11.09
N VAL A 3 -2.86 -1.36 10.19
CA VAL A 3 -3.94 -0.44 10.56
C VAL A 3 -5.28 -0.95 10.05
N LYS A 4 -6.37 -0.61 10.76
CA LYS A 4 -7.72 -1.05 10.37
C LYS A 4 -8.14 -0.49 9.00
N HIS A 5 -7.74 0.74 8.70
CA HIS A 5 -8.09 1.45 7.48
C HIS A 5 -6.88 2.15 6.86
N ASN A 6 -6.66 1.94 5.56
CA ASN A 6 -5.57 2.57 4.80
C ASN A 6 -5.97 3.90 4.15
N ILE A 7 -7.15 4.44 4.52
CA ILE A 7 -7.71 5.69 4.01
C ILE A 7 -7.96 6.64 5.17
N ILE A 8 -7.50 7.88 5.05
CA ILE A 8 -7.70 8.93 6.05
C ILE A 8 -8.29 10.17 5.38
N PHE A 9 -9.44 10.62 5.85
CA PHE A 9 -10.02 11.91 5.53
C PHE A 9 -9.59 12.96 6.54
N LEU A 10 -9.22 14.15 6.05
CA LEU A 10 -8.88 15.30 6.89
C LEU A 10 -10.01 16.33 6.85
N ASP A 11 -10.45 16.72 8.05
CA ASP A 11 -11.37 17.84 8.22
C ASP A 11 -10.63 19.20 8.08
N THR A 12 -11.38 20.26 7.77
CA THR A 12 -10.86 21.63 7.63
C THR A 12 -10.13 22.09 8.89
N ASN A 13 -10.68 21.74 10.06
CA ASN A 13 -10.14 22.21 11.33
C ASN A 13 -8.71 21.68 11.61
N ILE A 14 -8.37 20.54 11.00
CA ILE A 14 -7.05 19.93 11.06
C ILE A 14 -6.03 20.81 10.35
N PHE A 15 -6.33 21.22 9.11
CA PHE A 15 -5.49 22.15 8.36
C PHE A 15 -5.38 23.50 9.06
N GLU A 16 -6.50 24.09 9.51
CA GLU A 16 -6.49 25.40 10.16
C GLU A 16 -5.61 25.41 11.43
N SER A 17 -5.69 24.35 12.26
CA SER A 17 -4.91 24.23 13.49
C SER A 17 -3.39 24.16 13.26
N GLU A 18 -2.99 23.68 12.08
CA GLU A 18 -1.60 23.47 11.67
C GLU A 18 -1.15 24.53 10.64
N ASN A 19 -1.79 25.70 10.61
CA ASN A 19 -1.49 26.80 9.68
C ASN A 19 -1.49 26.34 8.21
N PHE A 20 -2.46 25.50 7.84
CA PHE A 20 -2.73 24.91 6.53
C PHE A 20 -1.66 23.98 5.99
N THR A 21 -0.41 24.42 5.90
CA THR A 21 0.69 23.68 5.25
C THR A 21 1.97 23.60 6.10
N GLU A 22 2.13 24.49 7.08
CA GLU A 22 3.40 24.64 7.82
C GLU A 22 3.49 23.80 9.10
N GLY A 23 2.37 23.27 9.58
CA GLY A 23 2.32 22.60 10.87
C GLY A 23 3.10 21.29 10.90
N LYS A 24 3.89 21.13 11.96
CA LYS A 24 4.81 19.99 12.10
C LYS A 24 4.06 18.66 12.20
N LYS A 25 2.90 18.65 12.87
CA LYS A 25 2.16 17.39 13.10
C LYS A 25 1.48 16.92 11.82
N LEU A 26 0.93 17.85 11.04
CA LEU A 26 0.37 17.55 9.74
C LEU A 26 1.43 16.99 8.79
N ASN A 27 2.60 17.63 8.72
CA ASN A 27 3.71 17.14 7.90
C ASN A 27 4.24 15.78 8.37
N GLN A 28 4.31 15.54 9.67
CA GLN A 28 4.67 14.23 10.22
C GLN A 28 3.64 13.14 9.86
N LEU A 29 2.34 13.45 9.93
CA LEU A 29 1.27 12.54 9.51
C LEU A 29 1.40 12.20 8.02
N LEU A 30 1.64 13.20 7.16
CA LEU A 30 1.81 13.02 5.72
C LEU A 30 3.05 12.15 5.40
N GLN A 31 4.14 12.33 6.13
CA GLN A 31 5.32 11.49 5.97
C GLN A 31 5.03 10.03 6.34
N LEU A 32 4.48 9.78 7.53
CA LEU A 32 4.19 8.42 8.01
C LEU A 32 3.19 7.70 7.10
N THR A 33 2.17 8.40 6.63
CA THR A 33 1.17 7.80 5.73
C THR A 33 1.77 7.44 4.38
N LYS A 34 2.63 8.29 3.82
CA LYS A 34 3.35 8.01 2.57
C LYS A 34 4.28 6.81 2.67
N GLU A 35 5.05 6.70 3.76
CA GLU A 35 5.95 5.57 4.00
C GLU A 35 5.20 4.24 4.15
N ASN A 36 3.97 4.27 4.65
CA ASN A 36 3.15 3.09 4.92
C ASN A 36 2.03 2.84 3.88
N GLY A 37 2.03 3.57 2.75
CA GLY A 37 1.03 3.38 1.68
C GLY A 37 -0.40 3.78 2.06
N ILE A 38 -0.59 4.57 3.12
CA ILE A 38 -1.90 5.10 3.53
C ILE A 38 -2.25 6.32 2.67
N GLN A 39 -3.46 6.33 2.14
CA GLN A 39 -3.95 7.43 1.31
C GLN A 39 -4.64 8.49 2.17
N ILE A 40 -4.30 9.75 1.93
CA ILE A 40 -4.97 10.89 2.53
C ILE A 40 -5.92 11.52 1.52
N LYS A 41 -7.13 11.87 1.99
CA LYS A 41 -8.21 12.46 1.21
C LYS A 41 -8.79 13.68 1.93
N ILE A 42 -9.41 14.55 1.15
CA ILE A 42 -10.20 15.68 1.65
C ILE A 42 -11.48 15.77 0.81
N VAL A 43 -12.62 16.09 1.41
CA VAL A 43 -13.85 16.36 0.63
C VAL A 43 -13.76 17.77 0.04
N ASP A 44 -14.23 17.96 -1.19
CA ASP A 44 -14.24 19.26 -1.86
C ASP A 44 -14.87 20.40 -1.03
N ILE A 45 -15.90 20.10 -0.24
CA ILE A 45 -16.52 21.04 0.72
C ILE A 45 -15.52 21.45 1.80
N ALA A 46 -14.79 20.51 2.40
CA ALA A 46 -13.76 20.80 3.40
C ALA A 46 -12.59 21.60 2.79
N TYR A 47 -12.24 21.32 1.53
CA TYR A 47 -11.29 22.14 0.77
C TYR A 47 -11.78 23.58 0.59
N GLN A 48 -13.03 23.78 0.18
CA GLN A 48 -13.62 25.12 0.04
C GLN A 48 -13.68 25.85 1.38
N GLU A 49 -13.94 25.13 2.48
CA GLU A 49 -13.87 25.72 3.80
C GLU A 49 -12.43 26.14 4.16
N CYS A 50 -11.41 25.33 3.85
CA CYS A 50 -10.01 25.73 4.03
C CYS A 50 -9.72 27.06 3.33
N LEU A 51 -10.14 27.22 2.06
CA LEU A 51 -9.97 28.48 1.33
C LEU A 51 -10.69 29.64 2.03
N LYS A 52 -11.92 29.44 2.50
CA LYS A 52 -12.66 30.46 3.26
C LYS A 52 -11.93 30.83 4.55
N ARG A 53 -11.35 29.86 5.27
CA ARG A 53 -10.56 30.10 6.50
C ARG A 53 -9.28 30.86 6.20
N ILE A 54 -8.60 30.57 5.10
CA ILE A 54 -7.42 31.31 4.63
C ILE A 54 -7.78 32.78 4.41
N ASP A 55 -8.86 33.08 3.67
CA ASP A 55 -9.31 34.47 3.42
C ASP A 55 -9.62 35.22 4.74
N VAL A 56 -10.40 34.59 5.63
CA VAL A 56 -10.74 35.15 6.94
C VAL A 56 -9.48 35.42 7.77
N ASN A 57 -8.53 34.50 7.78
CA ASN A 57 -7.29 34.63 8.55
C ASN A 57 -6.34 35.67 7.93
N LEU A 58 -6.35 35.84 6.61
CA LEU A 58 -5.61 36.88 5.90
C LEU A 58 -6.15 38.29 6.22
N ILE A 59 -7.48 38.46 6.26
CA ILE A 59 -8.12 39.72 6.68
C ILE A 59 -7.74 40.06 8.12
N LYS A 60 -7.79 39.07 9.03
CA LYS A 60 -7.34 39.24 10.42
C LYS A 60 -5.87 39.65 10.47
N ALA A 61 -4.99 38.96 9.73
CA ALA A 61 -3.58 39.26 9.65
C ALA A 61 -3.33 40.71 9.20
N LYS A 62 -4.01 41.17 8.14
CA LYS A 62 -3.93 42.57 7.69
C LYS A 62 -4.30 43.56 8.79
N SER A 63 -5.37 43.29 9.53
CA SER A 63 -5.78 44.13 10.66
C SER A 63 -4.72 44.15 11.78
N THR A 64 -4.10 43.01 12.06
CA THR A 64 -3.05 42.84 13.08
C THR A 64 -1.78 43.57 12.67
N PHE A 65 -1.31 43.42 11.43
CA PHE A 65 -0.14 44.13 10.90
C PHE A 65 -0.34 45.65 10.95
N LYS A 66 -1.53 46.13 10.61
CA LYS A 66 -1.88 47.56 10.72
C LYS A 66 -1.81 48.06 12.16
N LYS A 67 -2.36 47.30 13.12
CA LYS A 67 -2.29 47.65 14.55
C LYS A 67 -0.85 47.63 15.08
N ALA A 68 -0.08 46.60 14.76
CA ALA A 68 1.33 46.48 15.15
C ALA A 68 2.17 47.65 14.61
N SER A 69 1.98 48.01 13.34
CA SER A 69 2.64 49.17 12.72
C SER A 69 2.29 50.48 13.44
N ALA A 70 1.01 50.68 13.79
CA ALA A 70 0.59 51.87 14.53
C ALA A 70 1.20 51.93 15.95
N LEU A 71 1.17 50.82 16.69
CA LEU A 71 1.72 50.74 18.05
C LEU A 71 3.23 50.99 18.08
N LEU A 72 3.98 50.35 17.17
CA LEU A 72 5.43 50.57 17.07
C LEU A 72 5.73 52.04 16.75
N ASN A 73 5.04 52.61 15.76
CA ASN A 73 5.31 53.99 15.33
C ASN A 73 4.90 55.06 16.35
N ASN A 74 3.89 54.80 17.20
CA ASN A 74 3.39 55.77 18.17
C ASN A 74 4.03 55.59 19.56
N GLU A 75 3.92 54.38 20.12
CA GLU A 75 4.29 54.08 21.50
C GLU A 75 5.73 53.57 21.58
N GLY A 76 6.14 52.73 20.64
CA GLY A 76 7.48 52.14 20.60
C GLY A 76 8.59 53.07 20.10
N ARG A 77 8.28 54.29 19.66
CA ARG A 77 9.19 55.16 18.87
C ARG A 77 10.57 55.44 19.48
N VAL A 78 10.74 55.30 20.81
CA VAL A 78 12.03 55.50 21.47
C VAL A 78 13.07 54.47 21.02
N LEU A 79 12.66 53.20 20.82
CA LEU A 79 13.56 52.12 20.40
C LEU A 79 14.03 52.29 18.95
N ARG A 80 13.29 53.03 18.11
CA ARG A 80 13.65 53.33 16.71
C ARG A 80 14.96 54.09 16.57
N GLN A 81 15.44 54.73 17.64
CA GLN A 81 16.71 55.45 17.66
C GLN A 81 17.91 54.49 17.65
N LEU A 82 17.72 53.26 18.12
CA LEU A 82 18.76 52.24 18.19
C LEU A 82 18.81 51.44 16.89
N ILE A 83 20.02 51.32 16.32
CA ILE A 83 20.24 50.70 15.00
C ILE A 83 19.73 49.26 14.97
N GLN A 84 19.93 48.48 16.04
CA GLN A 84 19.50 47.08 16.10
C GLN A 84 17.99 46.89 16.01
N TYR A 85 17.18 47.93 16.29
CA TYR A 85 15.72 47.83 16.24
C TYR A 85 15.07 48.47 15.02
N LYS A 86 15.81 49.23 14.20
CA LYS A 86 15.25 49.99 13.07
C LYS A 86 14.51 49.12 12.04
N SER A 87 15.02 47.92 11.75
CA SER A 87 14.42 46.99 10.78
C SER A 87 13.02 46.52 11.20
N HIS A 88 12.73 46.44 12.50
CA HIS A 88 11.42 46.01 13.01
C HIS A 88 10.30 47.04 12.80
N TYR A 89 10.62 48.29 12.44
CA TYR A 89 9.61 49.33 12.14
C TYR A 89 9.17 49.32 10.68
N ASN A 90 9.86 48.57 9.81
CA ASN A 90 9.53 48.43 8.39
C ASN A 90 8.46 47.35 8.17
N ILE A 91 7.35 47.43 8.91
CA ILE A 91 6.21 46.55 8.71
C ILE A 91 5.55 46.92 7.37
N PRO A 92 5.32 45.96 6.45
CA PRO A 92 4.63 46.22 5.18
C PRO A 92 3.31 46.96 5.41
N SER A 93 3.17 48.13 4.80
CA SER A 93 2.00 49.00 5.00
C SER A 93 0.82 48.63 4.09
N LYS A 94 1.07 47.83 3.04
CA LYS A 94 0.06 47.34 2.10
C LYS A 94 0.13 45.83 2.02
N ILE A 95 -0.86 45.18 2.63
CA ILE A 95 -1.21 43.78 2.40
C ILE A 95 -2.31 43.78 1.34
N ASP A 96 -2.04 43.12 0.21
CA ASP A 96 -2.95 43.01 -0.92
C ASP A 96 -3.73 41.71 -0.76
N ILE A 97 -4.94 41.82 -0.20
CA ILE A 97 -5.75 40.66 0.19
C ILE A 97 -5.99 39.74 -1.01
N GLU A 98 -6.24 40.30 -2.20
CA GLU A 98 -6.57 39.49 -3.37
C GLU A 98 -5.32 38.75 -3.87
N ALA A 99 -4.20 39.46 -4.04
CA ALA A 99 -2.96 38.85 -4.50
C ALA A 99 -2.39 37.83 -3.49
N ASP A 100 -2.39 38.17 -2.20
CA ASP A 100 -1.88 37.31 -1.13
C ASP A 100 -2.79 36.07 -0.95
N PHE A 101 -4.12 36.22 -1.11
CA PHE A 101 -5.05 35.08 -1.11
C PHE A 101 -4.76 34.12 -2.27
N GLN A 102 -4.58 34.62 -3.49
CA GLN A 102 -4.24 33.77 -4.64
C GLN A 102 -2.90 33.05 -4.44
N ALA A 103 -1.91 33.73 -3.87
CA ALA A 103 -0.62 33.11 -3.54
C ALA A 103 -0.78 31.98 -2.50
N LEU A 104 -1.54 32.21 -1.43
CA LEU A 104 -1.81 31.20 -0.40
C LEU A 104 -2.66 30.04 -0.93
N LYS A 105 -3.65 30.30 -1.77
CA LYS A 105 -4.43 29.25 -2.45
C LYS A 105 -3.53 28.37 -3.31
N ASN A 106 -2.67 28.97 -4.13
CA ASN A 106 -1.73 28.20 -4.96
C ASN A 106 -0.75 27.38 -4.10
N LEU A 107 -0.31 27.94 -2.98
CA LEU A 107 0.54 27.22 -2.02
C LEU A 107 -0.20 26.01 -1.44
N PHE A 108 -1.46 26.18 -1.03
CA PHE A 108 -2.29 25.09 -0.52
C PHE A 108 -2.59 24.03 -1.59
N ASP A 109 -2.95 24.42 -2.81
CA ASP A 109 -3.19 23.51 -3.92
C ASP A 109 -1.94 22.68 -4.26
N ASN A 110 -0.77 23.32 -4.29
CA ASN A 110 0.51 22.63 -4.49
C ASN A 110 0.83 21.68 -3.34
N PHE A 111 0.58 22.09 -2.10
CA PHE A 111 0.77 21.24 -0.92
C PHE A 111 -0.09 19.96 -0.99
N LEU A 112 -1.37 20.07 -1.37
CA LEU A 112 -2.23 18.90 -1.56
C LEU A 112 -1.67 17.99 -2.66
N LYS A 113 -1.24 18.55 -3.79
CA LYS A 113 -0.68 17.81 -4.92
C LYS A 113 0.64 17.10 -4.59
N GLU A 114 1.59 17.80 -3.96
CA GLU A 114 2.90 17.27 -3.58
C GLU A 114 2.79 16.10 -2.59
N ASN A 115 1.80 16.16 -1.71
CA ASN A 115 1.51 15.11 -0.73
C ASN A 115 0.49 14.07 -1.23
N SER A 116 0.09 14.13 -2.51
CA SER A 116 -0.88 13.20 -3.11
C SER A 116 -2.20 13.11 -2.33
N ILE A 117 -2.66 14.24 -1.76
CA ILE A 117 -3.96 14.34 -1.10
C ILE A 117 -5.05 14.45 -2.16
N GLU A 118 -5.92 13.46 -2.22
CA GLU A 118 -7.04 13.42 -3.19
C GLU A 118 -8.22 14.26 -2.71
N ILE A 119 -8.77 15.07 -3.60
CA ILE A 119 -10.01 15.80 -3.35
C ILE A 119 -11.18 14.94 -3.84
N VAL A 120 -12.02 14.48 -2.90
CA VAL A 120 -13.22 13.69 -3.17
C VAL A 120 -14.40 14.63 -3.42
N PRO A 121 -15.06 14.54 -4.60
CA PRO A 121 -16.26 15.33 -4.89
C PRO A 121 -17.42 14.98 -3.95
N SER A 122 -18.19 15.98 -3.53
CA SER A 122 -19.39 15.80 -2.70
C SER A 122 -20.66 15.49 -3.50
N ASP A 123 -20.57 15.33 -4.82
CA ASP A 123 -21.69 14.97 -5.69
C ASP A 123 -22.26 13.57 -5.41
N ILE A 124 -21.47 12.70 -4.79
CA ILE A 124 -21.89 11.37 -4.31
C ILE A 124 -22.74 11.43 -3.04
N ALA A 125 -22.84 12.59 -2.37
CA ALA A 125 -23.63 12.75 -1.16
C ALA A 125 -25.13 12.68 -1.46
N ASN A 126 -25.88 12.04 -0.56
CA ASN A 126 -27.33 11.97 -0.64
C ASN A 126 -27.99 13.10 0.17
N HIS A 127 -28.53 14.08 -0.54
CA HIS A 127 -29.27 15.19 0.05
C HIS A 127 -30.49 14.77 0.91
N GLU A 128 -31.18 13.67 0.60
CA GLU A 128 -32.36 13.21 1.36
C GLU A 128 -31.95 12.70 2.74
N GLU A 129 -30.81 11.99 2.81
CA GLU A 129 -30.23 11.54 4.09
C GLU A 129 -29.81 12.73 4.95
N ILE A 130 -29.19 13.74 4.34
CA ILE A 130 -28.77 14.98 5.04
C ILE A 130 -29.97 15.74 5.58
N PHE A 131 -31.02 15.92 4.77
CA PHE A 131 -32.26 16.56 5.23
C PHE A 131 -32.95 15.74 6.32
N SER A 132 -32.89 14.41 6.25
CA SER A 132 -33.41 13.54 7.31
C SER A 132 -32.64 13.76 8.62
N LEU A 133 -31.31 13.81 8.59
CA LEU A 133 -30.49 14.15 9.76
C LEU A 133 -30.87 15.53 10.35
N TYR A 134 -31.11 16.51 9.49
CA TYR A 134 -31.55 17.85 9.88
C TYR A 134 -32.91 17.80 10.59
N PHE A 135 -33.96 17.25 9.96
CA PHE A 135 -35.31 17.22 10.53
C PHE A 135 -35.42 16.36 11.79
N GLU A 136 -34.63 15.28 11.87
CA GLU A 136 -34.57 14.38 13.02
C GLU A 136 -33.66 14.88 14.14
N LYS A 137 -32.99 16.04 13.96
CA LYS A 137 -32.08 16.64 14.97
C LYS A 137 -30.92 15.72 15.36
N LYS A 138 -30.46 14.90 14.41
CA LYS A 138 -29.31 14.02 14.60
C LYS A 138 -28.01 14.78 14.38
N ILE A 139 -26.91 14.23 14.87
CA ILE A 139 -25.56 14.75 14.63
C ILE A 139 -25.31 14.78 13.11
N PRO A 140 -24.74 15.87 12.54
CA PRO A 140 -24.10 17.01 13.22
C PRO A 140 -25.03 18.16 13.64
N PHE A 141 -26.33 18.13 13.34
CA PHE A 141 -27.24 19.26 13.62
C PHE A 141 -27.65 19.43 15.09
N GLY A 142 -27.90 18.31 15.79
CA GLY A 142 -28.36 18.30 17.18
C GLY A 142 -29.62 19.13 17.44
N GLU A 143 -29.86 19.53 18.69
CA GLU A 143 -31.08 20.25 19.09
C GLU A 143 -31.18 21.67 18.52
N ASN A 144 -30.05 22.34 18.31
CA ASN A 144 -29.98 23.74 17.90
C ASN A 144 -30.05 23.95 16.37
N GLN A 145 -29.92 22.87 15.57
CA GLN A 145 -30.10 22.83 14.10
C GLN A 145 -29.48 24.03 13.38
N LYS A 146 -28.21 24.32 13.67
CA LYS A 146 -27.61 25.54 13.16
C LYS A 146 -27.27 25.38 11.67
N LYS A 147 -27.46 26.45 10.90
CA LYS A 147 -27.27 26.43 9.43
C LYS A 147 -25.81 26.22 9.02
N ASP A 148 -24.88 26.54 9.90
CA ASP A 148 -23.44 26.34 9.71
C ASP A 148 -23.02 24.87 9.80
N GLN A 149 -23.90 23.95 10.20
CA GLN A 149 -23.61 22.50 10.30
C GLN A 149 -23.97 21.70 9.03
N PHE A 150 -24.54 22.35 8.00
CA PHE A 150 -24.80 21.69 6.72
C PHE A 150 -23.52 21.22 6.01
N PRO A 151 -22.45 22.03 5.89
CA PRO A 151 -21.18 21.56 5.35
C PRO A 151 -20.67 20.28 6.00
N ASP A 152 -20.68 20.21 7.34
CA ASP A 152 -20.26 19.02 8.10
C ASP A 152 -21.11 17.80 7.75
N ALA A 153 -22.43 17.99 7.64
CA ALA A 153 -23.35 16.91 7.27
C ALA A 153 -23.07 16.38 5.85
N PHE A 154 -22.75 17.27 4.91
CA PHE A 154 -22.34 16.86 3.57
C PHE A 154 -21.00 16.14 3.56
N ILE A 155 -19.99 16.61 4.32
CA ILE A 155 -18.69 15.96 4.44
C ILE A 155 -18.86 14.53 4.98
N LEU A 156 -19.56 14.38 6.12
CA LEU A 156 -19.82 13.08 6.74
C LEU A 156 -20.56 12.12 5.80
N ASN A 157 -21.61 12.61 5.12
CA ASN A 157 -22.38 11.80 4.18
C ASN A 157 -21.55 11.42 2.94
N THR A 158 -20.72 12.33 2.43
CA THR A 158 -19.81 12.06 1.30
C THR A 158 -18.85 10.92 1.66
N ILE A 159 -18.23 10.96 2.85
CA ILE A 159 -17.30 9.93 3.31
C ILE A 159 -18.02 8.57 3.45
N GLU A 160 -19.22 8.55 4.03
CA GLU A 160 -20.04 7.34 4.17
C GLU A 160 -20.32 6.69 2.80
N HIS A 161 -20.75 7.48 1.82
CA HIS A 161 -21.03 7.00 0.46
C HIS A 161 -19.77 6.58 -0.27
N TRP A 162 -18.67 7.31 -0.10
CA TRP A 162 -17.37 6.95 -0.66
C TRP A 162 -16.92 5.58 -0.14
N CYS A 163 -17.00 5.34 1.17
CA CYS A 163 -16.68 4.06 1.78
C CYS A 163 -17.55 2.93 1.21
N ARG A 164 -18.86 3.18 1.06
CA ARG A 164 -19.81 2.21 0.51
C ARG A 164 -19.52 1.85 -0.95
N LEU A 165 -19.24 2.84 -1.80
CA LEU A 165 -18.96 2.63 -3.22
C LEU A 165 -17.66 1.84 -3.44
N ASN A 166 -16.66 2.06 -2.58
CA ASN A 166 -15.35 1.43 -2.71
C ASN A 166 -15.22 0.13 -1.90
N GLY A 167 -16.19 -0.23 -1.06
CA GLY A 167 -16.10 -1.39 -0.17
C GLY A 167 -14.99 -1.28 0.87
N MET A 168 -14.51 -0.06 1.15
CA MET A 168 -13.40 0.22 2.07
C MET A 168 -13.88 1.03 3.27
N GLY A 169 -13.28 0.80 4.43
CA GLY A 169 -13.43 1.69 5.58
C GLY A 169 -12.38 2.80 5.59
N ALA A 170 -12.62 3.84 6.38
CA ALA A 170 -11.72 5.00 6.48
C ALA A 170 -11.62 5.52 7.92
N TYR A 171 -10.61 6.36 8.16
CA TYR A 171 -10.57 7.26 9.31
C TYR A 171 -11.00 8.67 8.89
N LEU A 172 -11.69 9.41 9.74
CA LEU A 172 -11.88 10.85 9.64
C LEU A 172 -11.17 11.52 10.80
N ILE A 173 -10.19 12.38 10.54
CA ILE A 173 -9.55 13.18 11.58
C ILE A 173 -10.30 14.49 11.69
N SER A 174 -10.91 14.73 12.85
CA SER A 174 -11.51 16.02 13.21
C SER A 174 -11.27 16.31 14.68
N SER A 175 -11.26 17.58 15.05
CA SER A 175 -11.28 18.00 16.46
C SER A 175 -12.56 18.77 16.82
N ASP A 176 -13.55 18.80 15.91
CA ASP A 176 -14.83 19.44 16.17
C ASP A 176 -15.73 18.50 16.97
N ASN A 177 -16.26 18.99 18.10
CA ASN A 177 -17.13 18.19 18.96
C ASN A 177 -18.48 17.86 18.30
N ASP A 178 -18.92 18.68 17.34
CA ASP A 178 -20.14 18.43 16.57
C ASP A 178 -19.93 17.29 15.54
N ILE A 179 -18.66 16.95 15.24
CA ILE A 179 -18.27 15.87 14.33
C ILE A 179 -17.83 14.62 15.10
N VAL A 180 -17.00 14.76 16.13
CA VAL A 180 -16.36 13.65 16.87
C VAL A 180 -17.38 12.68 17.50
N ASN A 181 -18.59 13.13 17.79
CA ASN A 181 -19.65 12.29 18.34
C ASN A 181 -20.51 11.58 17.28
N PHE A 182 -20.26 11.83 15.99
CA PHE A 182 -20.95 11.14 14.91
C PHE A 182 -20.50 9.67 14.87
N ASN A 183 -21.46 8.75 14.78
CA ASN A 183 -21.17 7.33 14.70
C ASN A 183 -21.50 6.82 13.29
N SER A 184 -20.50 6.27 12.62
CA SER A 184 -20.64 5.64 11.29
C SER A 184 -20.37 4.14 11.40
N GLY A 185 -21.05 3.35 10.57
CA GLY A 185 -20.74 1.93 10.40
C GLY A 185 -19.61 1.66 9.40
N ARG A 186 -19.06 2.70 8.76
CA ARG A 186 -18.14 2.61 7.62
C ARG A 186 -16.81 3.33 7.84
N PHE A 187 -16.78 4.38 8.65
CA PHE A 187 -15.54 5.06 9.01
C PHE A 187 -15.48 5.37 10.51
N GLU A 188 -14.27 5.52 11.02
CA GLU A 188 -14.01 5.86 12.42
C GLU A 188 -13.51 7.30 12.55
N ILE A 189 -14.02 8.02 13.54
CA ILE A 189 -13.57 9.40 13.78
C ILE A 189 -12.45 9.39 14.82
N VAL A 190 -11.32 9.97 14.45
CA VAL A 190 -10.15 10.13 15.31
C VAL A 190 -10.06 11.59 15.75
N ALA A 191 -10.16 11.81 17.06
CA ALA A 191 -10.17 13.15 17.65
C ALA A 191 -8.79 13.84 17.55
N GLY A 192 -8.53 14.52 16.43
CA GLY A 192 -7.33 15.31 16.17
C GLY A 192 -6.08 14.53 15.74
N ILE A 193 -5.11 15.25 15.16
CA ILE A 193 -3.90 14.67 14.56
C ILE A 193 -3.08 13.85 15.56
N VAL A 194 -2.95 14.32 16.81
CA VAL A 194 -2.10 13.66 17.81
C VAL A 194 -2.57 12.24 18.09
N ASN A 195 -3.89 12.04 18.20
CA ASN A 195 -4.45 10.71 18.42
C ASN A 195 -4.25 9.81 17.20
N MET A 196 -4.36 10.36 15.98
CA MET A 196 -4.03 9.59 14.77
C MET A 196 -2.55 9.19 14.74
N LEU A 197 -1.63 10.11 15.05
CA LEU A 197 -0.21 9.81 15.09
C LEU A 197 0.10 8.70 16.11
N ASN A 198 -0.51 8.75 17.30
CA ASN A 198 -0.36 7.70 18.30
C ASN A 198 -0.88 6.35 17.78
N LEU A 199 -2.05 6.34 17.13
CA LEU A 199 -2.63 5.14 16.52
C LEU A 199 -1.68 4.53 15.48
N LEU A 200 -1.08 5.36 14.61
CA LEU A 200 -0.09 4.91 13.63
C LEU A 200 1.18 4.34 14.29
N VAL A 201 1.68 4.98 15.34
CA VAL A 201 2.85 4.49 16.09
C VAL A 201 2.54 3.15 16.77
N GLU A 202 1.41 3.04 17.47
CA GLU A 202 0.96 1.80 18.10
C GLU A 202 0.78 0.68 17.07
N ALA A 203 0.22 0.99 15.90
CA ALA A 203 0.08 0.05 14.79
C ALA A 203 1.43 -0.42 14.22
N SER A 204 2.46 0.44 14.26
CA SER A 204 3.83 0.07 13.87
C SER A 204 4.45 -0.87 14.91
N GLU A 205 4.35 -0.55 16.20
CA GLU A 205 4.87 -1.40 17.26
C GLU A 205 4.18 -2.76 17.28
N LEU A 206 2.86 -2.78 17.04
CA LEU A 206 2.10 -4.02 16.89
C LEU A 206 2.57 -4.81 15.67
N TYR A 207 2.79 -4.15 14.53
CA TYR A 207 3.32 -4.79 13.33
C TYR A 207 4.66 -5.48 13.63
N ASP A 208 5.59 -4.79 14.29
CA ASP A 208 6.90 -5.34 14.62
C ASP A 208 6.76 -6.55 15.56
N ALA A 209 5.92 -6.44 16.59
CA ALA A 209 5.66 -7.56 17.51
C ALA A 209 5.02 -8.77 16.81
N VAL A 210 4.06 -8.54 15.92
CA VAL A 210 3.40 -9.62 15.15
C VAL A 210 4.39 -10.26 14.18
N TYR A 211 5.22 -9.46 13.52
CA TYR A 211 6.26 -9.93 12.61
C TYR A 211 7.25 -10.85 13.33
N GLU A 212 7.70 -10.48 14.53
CA GLU A 212 8.56 -11.33 15.37
C GLU A 212 7.90 -12.68 15.70
N ILE A 213 6.64 -12.66 16.16
CA ILE A 213 5.93 -13.90 16.53
C ILE A 213 5.70 -14.80 15.30
N LEU A 214 5.39 -14.24 14.13
CA LEU A 214 5.17 -15.02 12.91
C LEU A 214 6.48 -15.57 12.33
N THR A 215 7.60 -14.86 12.53
CA THR A 215 8.93 -15.37 12.18
C THR A 215 9.25 -16.67 12.95
N ASP A 216 8.82 -16.78 14.21
CA ASP A 216 8.96 -18.02 14.99
C ASP A 216 8.09 -19.18 14.46
N LYS A 217 7.12 -18.91 13.58
CA LYS A 217 6.24 -19.93 12.95
C LYS A 217 6.73 -20.39 11.57
N ILE A 218 7.89 -19.91 11.11
CA ILE A 218 8.46 -20.28 9.80
C ILE A 218 8.61 -21.80 9.64
N ASP A 219 8.99 -22.54 10.69
CA ASP A 219 9.12 -23.99 10.60
C ASP A 219 7.78 -24.69 10.29
N ILE A 220 6.67 -24.15 10.82
CA ILE A 220 5.32 -24.64 10.52
C ILE A 220 4.96 -24.30 9.07
N ALA A 221 5.25 -23.08 8.62
CA ALA A 221 5.05 -22.69 7.21
C ALA A 221 5.79 -23.62 6.25
N ILE A 222 7.08 -23.88 6.49
CA ILE A 222 7.91 -24.77 5.67
C ILE A 222 7.29 -26.17 5.60
N LYS A 223 6.79 -26.69 6.74
CA LYS A 223 6.18 -28.01 6.78
C LYS A 223 4.93 -28.10 5.90
N ASP A 224 4.07 -27.09 5.94
CA ASP A 224 2.82 -27.11 5.16
C ASP A 224 3.07 -26.80 3.68
N LEU A 225 4.03 -25.93 3.35
CA LEU A 225 4.52 -25.72 1.98
C LEU A 225 5.04 -27.02 1.37
N LYS A 226 5.90 -27.75 2.08
CA LYS A 226 6.43 -29.05 1.59
C LYS A 226 5.32 -30.03 1.24
N LYS A 227 4.23 -30.06 2.01
CA LYS A 227 3.09 -30.94 1.71
C LYS A 227 2.32 -30.47 0.48
N SER A 228 2.08 -29.16 0.38
CA SER A 228 1.29 -28.60 -0.72
C SER A 228 2.03 -28.68 -2.06
N ILE A 229 3.34 -28.41 -2.06
CA ILE A 229 4.19 -28.44 -3.26
C ILE A 229 4.20 -29.82 -3.94
N ASN A 230 3.98 -30.91 -3.21
CA ASN A 230 3.89 -32.24 -3.81
C ASN A 230 2.77 -32.37 -4.86
N ASN A 231 1.77 -31.48 -4.85
CA ASN A 231 0.70 -31.45 -5.84
C ASN A 231 1.07 -30.72 -7.14
N TYR A 232 2.24 -30.07 -7.21
CA TYR A 232 2.70 -29.26 -8.35
C TYR A 232 3.72 -29.99 -9.22
N SER A 233 3.74 -31.33 -9.17
CA SER A 233 4.74 -32.12 -9.91
C SER A 233 4.60 -31.94 -11.42
N ASP A 234 3.37 -31.90 -11.94
CA ASP A 234 3.09 -31.66 -13.36
C ASP A 234 3.47 -30.23 -13.77
N ASP A 235 3.10 -29.22 -12.97
CA ASP A 235 3.50 -27.83 -13.19
C ASP A 235 5.02 -27.65 -13.32
N PHE A 236 5.78 -28.28 -12.43
CA PHE A 236 7.25 -28.21 -12.46
C PHE A 236 7.84 -29.00 -13.62
N SER A 237 7.20 -30.12 -14.00
CA SER A 237 7.57 -30.88 -15.19
C SER A 237 7.41 -30.04 -16.45
N ILE A 238 6.27 -29.33 -16.58
CA ILE A 238 5.98 -28.39 -17.67
C ILE A 238 7.04 -27.28 -17.73
N LEU A 239 7.42 -26.70 -16.58
CA LEU A 239 8.43 -25.64 -16.54
C LEU A 239 9.79 -26.12 -17.06
N LEU A 240 10.25 -27.30 -16.63
CA LEU A 240 11.49 -27.88 -17.11
C LEU A 240 11.39 -28.27 -18.59
N TYR A 241 10.31 -28.91 -19.00
CA TYR A 241 10.04 -29.27 -20.39
C TYR A 241 10.13 -28.06 -21.31
N ASN A 242 9.46 -26.96 -20.98
CA ASN A 242 9.50 -25.73 -21.77
C ASN A 242 10.92 -25.16 -21.88
N ARG A 243 11.77 -25.37 -20.87
CA ARG A 243 13.17 -24.95 -20.90
C ARG A 243 14.01 -25.85 -21.83
N LEU A 244 13.83 -27.16 -21.74
CA LEU A 244 14.52 -28.14 -22.58
C LEU A 244 14.09 -28.04 -24.05
N LEU A 245 12.82 -27.73 -24.32
CA LEU A 245 12.31 -27.54 -25.68
C LEU A 245 13.01 -26.38 -26.42
N THR A 246 13.60 -25.43 -25.70
CA THR A 246 14.38 -24.33 -26.30
C THR A 246 15.83 -24.71 -26.60
N ASP A 247 16.29 -25.86 -26.12
CA ASP A 247 17.63 -26.37 -26.35
C ASP A 247 17.67 -27.14 -27.69
N PRO A 248 18.55 -26.73 -28.64
CA PRO A 248 18.62 -27.36 -29.96
C PRO A 248 19.07 -28.83 -29.93
N ASP A 249 19.62 -29.31 -28.82
CA ASP A 249 20.05 -30.71 -28.69
C ASP A 249 18.88 -31.69 -28.50
N TYR A 250 17.66 -31.19 -28.20
CA TYR A 250 16.47 -32.00 -27.95
C TYR A 250 15.49 -31.87 -29.12
N LEU A 251 15.34 -32.94 -29.91
CA LEU A 251 14.35 -33.05 -30.99
C LEU A 251 13.21 -33.99 -30.58
N GLU A 252 11.96 -33.67 -30.98
CA GLU A 252 10.77 -34.48 -30.67
C GLU A 252 10.66 -34.83 -29.17
N LEU A 253 10.95 -33.84 -28.30
CA LEU A 253 10.89 -34.01 -26.86
C LEU A 253 9.45 -34.25 -26.39
N GLU A 254 9.27 -35.32 -25.63
CA GLU A 254 8.07 -35.67 -24.89
C GLU A 254 8.42 -35.88 -23.40
N TYR A 255 7.45 -35.63 -22.52
CA TYR A 255 7.60 -35.84 -21.08
C TYR A 255 6.34 -36.49 -20.48
N ASP A 256 6.54 -37.27 -19.43
CA ASP A 256 5.47 -37.67 -18.50
C ASP A 256 5.57 -36.86 -17.19
N PRO A 257 4.47 -36.63 -16.45
CA PRO A 257 4.52 -35.95 -15.17
C PRO A 257 5.50 -36.62 -14.20
N GLY A 258 6.44 -35.83 -13.69
CA GLY A 258 7.51 -36.31 -12.82
C GLY A 258 7.08 -36.57 -11.36
N GLU A 259 8.02 -37.10 -10.59
CA GLU A 259 7.89 -37.34 -9.14
C GLU A 259 8.80 -36.37 -8.37
N ILE A 260 8.22 -35.56 -7.47
CA ILE A 260 8.99 -34.70 -6.57
C ILE A 260 9.63 -35.57 -5.48
N LEU A 261 10.97 -35.55 -5.41
CA LEU A 261 11.74 -36.35 -4.47
C LEU A 261 12.12 -35.54 -3.22
N LYS A 262 12.46 -34.27 -3.40
CA LYS A 262 12.98 -33.42 -2.33
C LYS A 262 12.64 -31.96 -2.56
N VAL A 263 12.34 -31.25 -1.48
CA VAL A 263 12.08 -29.81 -1.49
C VAL A 263 12.87 -29.15 -0.35
N GLU A 264 13.65 -28.14 -0.70
CA GLU A 264 14.42 -27.30 0.22
C GLU A 264 14.10 -25.82 0.02
N PHE A 265 14.04 -25.07 1.11
CA PHE A 265 13.77 -23.64 1.10
C PHE A 265 15.00 -22.90 1.63
N PRO A 266 15.98 -22.55 0.78
CA PRO A 266 17.16 -21.81 1.21
C PRO A 266 16.83 -20.40 1.72
N SER A 267 15.72 -19.81 1.27
CA SER A 267 15.32 -18.45 1.65
C SER A 267 13.82 -18.32 1.69
N LEU A 268 13.33 -17.65 2.73
CA LEU A 268 11.93 -17.29 2.94
C LEU A 268 11.92 -15.86 3.46
N LEU A 269 11.15 -14.99 2.81
CA LEU A 269 11.01 -13.59 3.20
C LEU A 269 9.53 -13.28 3.36
N ILE A 270 9.17 -12.70 4.51
CA ILE A 270 7.85 -12.11 4.68
C ILE A 270 7.83 -10.81 3.88
N THR A 271 7.02 -10.75 2.82
CA THR A 271 6.94 -9.59 1.92
C THR A 271 5.71 -8.74 2.16
N SER A 272 4.65 -9.31 2.75
CA SER A 272 3.48 -8.57 3.21
C SER A 272 2.93 -9.17 4.50
N LEU A 273 2.41 -8.31 5.37
CA LEU A 273 1.72 -8.69 6.60
C LEU A 273 0.48 -7.79 6.77
N GLU A 274 -0.69 -8.39 6.56
CA GLU A 274 -2.01 -7.79 6.70
C GLU A 274 -2.70 -8.31 7.98
N ASN A 275 -3.93 -7.85 8.26
CA ASN A 275 -4.64 -8.15 9.51
C ASN A 275 -4.80 -9.65 9.81
N ASN A 276 -5.00 -10.49 8.79
CA ASN A 276 -5.19 -11.93 8.93
C ASN A 276 -4.44 -12.74 7.85
N LEU A 277 -3.64 -12.09 7.02
CA LEU A 277 -2.95 -12.73 5.91
C LEU A 277 -1.49 -12.29 5.89
N ILE A 278 -0.60 -13.23 5.65
CA ILE A 278 0.82 -12.99 5.45
C ILE A 278 1.22 -13.55 4.09
N ARG A 279 2.03 -12.78 3.35
CA ARG A 279 2.62 -13.22 2.09
C ARG A 279 4.10 -13.50 2.29
N LEU A 280 4.52 -14.65 1.80
CA LEU A 280 5.90 -15.13 1.82
C LEU A 280 6.43 -15.24 0.40
N ASP A 281 7.56 -14.60 0.12
CA ASP A 281 8.34 -14.86 -1.09
C ASP A 281 9.43 -15.88 -0.75
N LEU A 282 9.45 -16.95 -1.54
CA LEU A 282 10.20 -18.16 -1.25
C LEU A 282 11.12 -18.47 -2.41
N LYS A 283 12.37 -18.80 -2.10
CA LYS A 283 13.24 -19.53 -3.04
C LYS A 283 13.25 -20.99 -2.64
N ALA A 284 13.13 -21.89 -3.60
CA ALA A 284 13.19 -23.31 -3.34
C ALA A 284 14.09 -24.05 -4.33
N PHE A 285 14.74 -25.09 -3.82
CA PHE A 285 15.32 -26.14 -4.62
C PHE A 285 14.41 -27.36 -4.59
N VAL A 286 13.97 -27.79 -5.77
CA VAL A 286 13.11 -28.96 -5.93
C VAL A 286 13.85 -30.01 -6.75
N ASP A 287 14.11 -31.16 -6.17
CA ASP A 287 14.64 -32.31 -6.89
C ASP A 287 13.45 -33.11 -7.44
N ILE A 288 13.30 -33.13 -8.76
CA ILE A 288 12.24 -33.85 -9.48
C ILE A 288 12.85 -34.95 -10.35
N ARG A 289 12.28 -36.14 -10.29
CA ARG A 289 12.56 -37.23 -11.23
C ARG A 289 11.60 -37.11 -12.40
N LEU A 290 12.12 -36.90 -13.60
CA LEU A 290 11.31 -36.63 -14.79
C LEU A 290 11.59 -37.68 -15.89
N PRO A 291 10.57 -38.46 -16.30
CA PRO A 291 10.65 -39.28 -17.49
C PRO A 291 10.60 -38.42 -18.75
N LEU A 292 11.59 -38.55 -19.62
CA LEU A 292 11.70 -37.84 -20.90
C LEU A 292 12.00 -38.82 -22.02
N THR A 293 11.43 -38.54 -23.19
CA THR A 293 11.73 -39.24 -24.44
C THR A 293 12.06 -38.21 -25.51
N TYR A 294 13.20 -38.35 -26.17
CA TYR A 294 13.63 -37.39 -27.19
C TYR A 294 14.69 -37.98 -28.13
N ASN A 295 14.95 -37.27 -29.22
CA ASN A 295 16.05 -37.53 -30.14
C ASN A 295 17.19 -36.55 -29.83
N ASP A 296 18.31 -37.08 -29.35
CA ASP A 296 19.53 -36.35 -28.97
C ASP A 296 20.32 -35.94 -30.22
N LEU A 297 20.41 -34.63 -30.44
CA LEU A 297 21.15 -34.01 -31.54
C LEU A 297 22.54 -33.49 -31.15
N SER A 298 22.98 -33.65 -29.89
CA SER A 298 24.25 -33.10 -29.40
C SER A 298 25.48 -33.58 -30.18
N MET A 299 25.40 -34.78 -30.76
CA MET A 299 26.43 -35.40 -31.61
C MET A 299 26.02 -35.48 -33.09
N ALA A 300 24.88 -34.90 -33.45
CA ALA A 300 24.31 -35.04 -34.77
C ALA A 300 25.04 -34.17 -35.81
N THR A 301 25.13 -34.67 -37.04
CA THR A 301 25.67 -33.93 -38.18
C THR A 301 24.63 -33.87 -39.28
N TYR A 302 24.25 -32.64 -39.68
CA TYR A 302 23.27 -32.43 -40.74
C TYR A 302 23.92 -32.55 -42.13
N ASP A 303 23.40 -33.47 -42.94
CA ASP A 303 23.79 -33.63 -44.34
C ASP A 303 22.76 -32.95 -45.25
N ARG A 304 23.22 -31.94 -45.98
CA ARG A 304 22.37 -31.14 -46.90
C ARG A 304 22.04 -31.87 -48.20
N GLU A 305 22.85 -32.84 -48.63
CA GLU A 305 22.59 -33.56 -49.88
C GLU A 305 21.44 -34.55 -49.73
N ASP A 306 21.36 -35.18 -48.56
CA ASP A 306 20.33 -36.17 -48.21
C ASP A 306 19.17 -35.60 -47.36
N ASP A 307 19.26 -34.32 -46.95
CA ASP A 307 18.29 -33.61 -46.09
C ASP A 307 17.97 -34.35 -44.78
N ARG A 308 18.99 -34.88 -44.10
CA ARG A 308 18.85 -35.68 -42.87
C ARG A 308 19.96 -35.46 -41.85
N TYR A 309 19.68 -35.83 -40.61
CA TYR A 309 20.66 -35.81 -39.52
C TYR A 309 21.27 -37.20 -39.32
N TRP A 310 22.60 -37.27 -39.25
CA TRP A 310 23.34 -38.47 -38.89
C TRP A 310 23.79 -38.43 -37.44
N ASN A 311 24.00 -39.61 -36.81
CA ASN A 311 24.38 -39.76 -35.40
C ASN A 311 23.37 -39.18 -34.39
N VAL A 312 22.09 -39.25 -34.74
CA VAL A 312 20.99 -38.96 -33.82
C VAL A 312 20.74 -40.18 -32.95
N PHE A 313 20.52 -39.99 -31.65
CA PHE A 313 20.18 -41.08 -30.75
C PHE A 313 18.80 -40.88 -30.16
N HIS A 314 17.94 -41.89 -30.26
CA HIS A 314 16.73 -41.94 -29.48
C HIS A 314 17.10 -42.23 -28.02
N VAL A 315 16.61 -41.38 -27.11
CA VAL A 315 16.89 -41.44 -25.67
C VAL A 315 15.57 -41.51 -24.92
N GLU A 316 15.45 -42.52 -24.06
CA GLU A 316 14.46 -42.57 -22.99
C GLU A 316 15.23 -42.45 -21.66
N GLU A 317 14.95 -41.41 -20.89
CA GLU A 317 15.58 -41.17 -19.60
C GLU A 317 14.57 -40.95 -18.47
N ASN A 318 15.01 -41.21 -17.24
CA ASN A 318 14.25 -40.95 -16.02
C ASN A 318 15.17 -40.30 -14.98
N SER A 319 15.78 -39.20 -15.39
CA SER A 319 16.84 -38.48 -14.69
C SER A 319 16.28 -37.60 -13.57
N ILE A 320 17.14 -37.25 -12.61
CA ILE A 320 16.80 -36.33 -11.52
C ILE A 320 17.34 -34.94 -11.84
N TYR A 321 16.46 -33.95 -11.80
CA TYR A 321 16.77 -32.54 -12.02
C TYR A 321 16.54 -31.77 -10.73
N ARG A 322 17.49 -30.91 -10.37
CA ARG A 322 17.32 -29.88 -9.36
C ARG A 322 16.83 -28.60 -10.02
N LEU A 323 15.65 -28.14 -9.65
CA LEU A 323 15.04 -26.90 -10.10
C LEU A 323 15.30 -25.78 -9.10
N ASP A 324 15.69 -24.60 -9.58
CA ASP A 324 15.76 -23.35 -8.80
C ASP A 324 14.49 -22.53 -9.08
N LEU A 325 13.58 -22.55 -8.12
CA LEU A 325 12.24 -21.97 -8.21
C LEU A 325 12.10 -20.78 -7.27
N SER A 326 11.30 -19.79 -7.68
CA SER A 326 10.70 -18.81 -6.76
C SER A 326 9.19 -18.95 -6.80
N PHE A 327 8.53 -18.72 -5.67
CA PHE A 327 7.07 -18.65 -5.59
C PHE A 327 6.62 -17.74 -4.44
N SER A 328 5.37 -17.29 -4.54
CA SER A 328 4.66 -16.55 -3.51
C SER A 328 3.69 -17.49 -2.80
N ALA A 329 3.60 -17.40 -1.47
CA ALA A 329 2.63 -18.17 -0.71
C ALA A 329 1.92 -17.30 0.32
N ASP A 330 0.59 -17.44 0.36
CA ASP A 330 -0.24 -16.73 1.32
C ASP A 330 -0.63 -17.67 2.48
N PHE A 331 -0.55 -17.17 3.69
CA PHE A 331 -0.99 -17.87 4.90
C PHE A 331 -2.01 -17.03 5.65
N GLU A 332 -3.08 -17.66 6.09
CA GLU A 332 -4.03 -17.06 7.02
C GLU A 332 -3.55 -17.27 8.46
N TYR A 333 -3.79 -16.29 9.33
CA TYR A 333 -3.44 -16.35 10.74
C TYR A 333 -4.42 -15.57 11.62
N GLU A 334 -4.50 -15.94 12.89
CA GLU A 334 -5.24 -15.23 13.93
C GLU A 334 -4.33 -15.04 15.15
N ILE A 335 -4.40 -13.89 15.84
CA ILE A 335 -3.63 -13.67 17.07
C ILE A 335 -4.56 -13.45 18.23
N LYS A 336 -4.35 -14.22 19.30
CA LYS A 336 -5.08 -14.09 20.55
C LYS A 336 -4.14 -14.27 21.72
N ASP A 337 -4.19 -13.36 22.70
CA ASP A 337 -3.37 -13.42 23.91
C ASP A 337 -1.86 -13.58 23.65
N LYS A 338 -1.35 -12.95 22.57
CA LYS A 338 0.04 -13.05 22.08
C LYS A 338 0.46 -14.43 21.56
N GLU A 339 -0.50 -15.30 21.25
CA GLU A 339 -0.26 -16.55 20.53
C GLU A 339 -0.86 -16.49 19.13
N VAL A 340 -0.14 -17.03 18.15
CA VAL A 340 -0.67 -17.22 16.79
C VAL A 340 -1.48 -18.51 16.77
N LEU A 341 -2.74 -18.35 16.42
CA LEU A 341 -3.71 -19.39 16.13
C LEU A 341 -3.92 -19.49 14.61
N ASN A 342 -4.39 -20.65 14.16
CA ASN A 342 -4.86 -20.87 12.78
C ASN A 342 -3.86 -20.52 11.65
N PHE A 343 -2.55 -20.51 11.95
CA PHE A 343 -1.50 -20.27 10.95
C PHE A 343 -1.46 -21.38 9.91
N SER A 344 -2.02 -21.13 8.72
CA SER A 344 -2.20 -22.16 7.70
C SER A 344 -2.08 -21.61 6.29
N LEU A 345 -1.51 -22.41 5.40
CA LEU A 345 -1.32 -22.08 3.99
C LEU A 345 -2.67 -21.98 3.28
N THR A 346 -2.91 -20.88 2.57
CA THR A 346 -4.14 -20.66 1.79
C THR A 346 -3.91 -20.83 0.30
N SER A 347 -2.81 -20.32 -0.24
CA SER A 347 -2.48 -20.45 -1.67
C SER A 347 -0.97 -20.43 -1.92
N ILE A 348 -0.57 -21.00 -3.07
CA ILE A 348 0.76 -20.86 -3.66
C ILE A 348 0.55 -20.38 -5.08
N ASP A 349 1.17 -19.25 -5.41
CA ASP A 349 0.99 -18.53 -6.66
C ASP A 349 2.36 -18.06 -7.19
N ASP A 350 2.37 -17.51 -8.41
CA ASP A 350 3.53 -16.85 -9.03
C ASP A 350 4.82 -17.70 -9.10
N TYR A 351 4.71 -19.00 -9.32
CA TYR A 351 5.88 -19.87 -9.41
C TYR A 351 6.64 -19.71 -10.74
N SER A 352 7.97 -19.63 -10.67
CA SER A 352 8.85 -19.41 -11.82
C SER A 352 10.17 -20.18 -11.71
N LEU A 353 10.65 -20.72 -12.83
CA LEU A 353 11.93 -21.42 -12.94
C LEU A 353 13.06 -20.48 -13.38
N TYR A 354 14.06 -20.29 -12.52
CA TYR A 354 15.23 -19.46 -12.80
C TYR A 354 16.37 -20.26 -13.43
N GLY A 355 16.56 -21.49 -12.95
CA GLY A 355 17.60 -22.39 -13.42
C GLY A 355 17.28 -23.83 -13.07
N TYR A 356 17.98 -24.76 -13.71
CA TYR A 356 17.94 -26.17 -13.38
C TYR A 356 19.31 -26.81 -13.59
N GLU A 357 19.53 -27.94 -12.92
CA GLU A 357 20.72 -28.76 -13.06
C GLU A 357 20.29 -30.24 -13.12
N LYS A 358 20.81 -31.01 -14.08
CA LYS A 358 20.66 -32.47 -14.08
C LYS A 358 21.65 -33.05 -13.07
N ILE A 359 21.15 -33.51 -11.92
CA ILE A 359 21.99 -33.95 -10.79
C ILE A 359 22.24 -35.46 -10.77
N GLU A 360 21.36 -36.25 -11.40
CA GLU A 360 21.55 -37.68 -11.61
C GLU A 360 21.03 -38.06 -12.99
N GLU A 361 21.88 -38.67 -13.81
CA GLU A 361 21.50 -39.17 -15.13
C GLU A 361 21.07 -40.64 -15.04
N SER A 362 19.89 -40.94 -15.59
CA SER A 362 19.34 -42.30 -15.64
C SER A 362 18.77 -42.58 -17.02
N ILE A 363 19.65 -42.97 -17.94
CA ILE A 363 19.27 -43.38 -19.30
C ILE A 363 18.77 -44.82 -19.28
N GLN A 364 17.52 -45.03 -19.64
CA GLN A 364 16.90 -46.36 -19.72
C GLN A 364 17.19 -47.01 -21.06
N THR A 365 17.02 -46.25 -22.14
CA THR A 365 17.24 -46.68 -23.51
C THR A 365 18.06 -45.63 -24.26
N ARG A 366 19.09 -46.07 -24.98
CA ARG A 366 19.81 -45.25 -25.97
C ARG A 366 20.08 -46.10 -27.20
N SER A 367 19.51 -45.71 -28.33
CA SER A 367 19.67 -46.41 -29.61
C SER A 367 19.88 -45.41 -30.74
N GLU A 368 20.65 -45.77 -31.76
CA GLU A 368 20.74 -44.96 -32.98
C GLU A 368 19.33 -44.76 -33.54
N PHE A 369 18.97 -43.50 -33.78
CA PHE A 369 17.73 -43.13 -34.43
C PHE A 369 17.89 -43.49 -35.92
N ALA A 370 17.15 -44.48 -36.36
CA ALA A 370 17.10 -44.86 -37.77
C ALA A 370 15.92 -44.13 -38.42
N ASP A 371 16.22 -43.18 -39.30
CA ASP A 371 15.22 -42.51 -40.18
C ASP A 371 14.36 -43.52 -40.96
#